data_AF-A0A2R6X551-F1
#
_entry.id   AF-A0A2R6X551-F1
#
_cell.length_a   1.000
_cell.length_b   1.000
_cell.length_c   1.000
_cell.angle_alpha   90.00
_cell.angle_beta   90.00
_cell.angle_gamma   90.00
#
_symmetry.space_group_name_H-M   'P 1'
#
loop_
_entity.id
_entity.type
_entity.pdbx_description
1 polymer ?
#
loop_
_entity_poly.entity_id
_entity_poly.type
_entity_poly.pdbx_seq_one_letter_code
_entity_poly.pdbx_strand_id
1 'polypeptide(L)'
;MADLLLVPHAAVSVSSAPSLCTTRSPLQSQQRSSIWGARHFQRACVSKGRLNSVNERVVLKESRKNGIHCQVSTTRSESIVEQQKADGTYSSLSQVCAVLGSQWGDEGKGKLVDILAKRYDVVARCQGGANAGHTIYNDEGKKFALHVVPSGILNDNAVCVIGNGVVVHVPGFFDEIRNLEEAGIVCEGRLFVSDRAHILFDLHRSVDALREAELAGSMIGTTKRGIGPCYASKAIRNGIRVGDLRHLDTFKDKLEVLLKDAASRFSDFTYDLDAEMERYKVFAERLKPYITDTVQFINDAHRQKKRILIEGGQATMLDIDFGTYPFVTSSNPSAGGICTGLGIAPNRLGDIVGVAKAYTTRVGAGPYPTELFGEQGEALRAAGQEYGTTTGRPRRCGWLDIVALKFTCDINGFTSINLTKLDVFSGFGKLKLGVAYKIPSGESIQYFPSDLSVLESVKVEYEELPGWTEDISSIRQYKDLPAAAQAYVERIEELIGLPVQFIGVGPGREALIVKE
;
A
#
# COMPACT_ATOMS: atom_id res chain seq x y z
N MET A 1 10.00 66.76 -16.75
CA MET A 1 11.37 67.28 -16.68
C MET A 1 12.16 66.26 -15.86
N ALA A 2 12.70 65.21 -16.47
CA ALA A 2 13.91 65.15 -17.30
C ALA A 2 15.21 65.33 -16.48
N ASP A 3 16.17 64.45 -16.80
CA ASP A 3 17.62 64.45 -16.50
C ASP A 3 18.06 63.57 -15.30
N LEU A 4 18.72 62.41 -15.42
CA LEU A 4 19.72 61.82 -16.36
C LEU A 4 21.14 62.35 -16.10
N LEU A 5 22.05 61.45 -15.67
CA LEU A 5 23.53 61.46 -15.80
C LEU A 5 24.07 60.20 -15.06
N LEU A 6 24.46 59.10 -15.70
CA LEU A 6 25.65 58.77 -16.51
C LEU A 6 27.02 58.75 -15.77
N VAL A 7 27.73 57.65 -16.07
CA VAL A 7 28.96 57.02 -15.56
C VAL A 7 30.24 57.82 -15.90
N PRO A 8 31.46 57.42 -15.44
CA PRO A 8 32.29 56.58 -16.32
C PRO A 8 33.25 55.54 -15.68
N HIS A 9 33.71 54.66 -16.56
CA HIS A 9 34.64 53.52 -16.48
C HIS A 9 36.12 53.83 -16.15
N ALA A 10 36.85 52.76 -15.76
CA ALA A 10 38.14 52.24 -16.32
C ALA A 10 39.11 51.79 -15.20
N ALA A 11 40.09 50.91 -15.33
CA ALA A 11 40.40 49.72 -16.14
C ALA A 11 41.77 49.16 -15.60
N VAL A 12 41.92 47.84 -15.51
CA VAL A 12 43.12 46.98 -15.77
C VAL A 12 44.54 47.39 -15.26
N SER A 13 45.21 46.51 -14.51
CA SER A 13 46.59 46.04 -14.83
C SER A 13 47.00 44.77 -14.05
N VAL A 14 47.86 43.97 -14.70
CA VAL A 14 48.32 42.60 -14.41
C VAL A 14 49.76 42.59 -13.83
N SER A 15 50.18 41.43 -13.30
CA SER A 15 51.54 40.97 -12.94
C SER A 15 51.80 40.99 -11.42
N SER A 16 52.46 40.03 -10.76
CA SER A 16 53.40 38.96 -11.16
C SER A 16 53.52 37.94 -10.01
N ALA A 17 53.70 36.64 -10.31
CA ALA A 17 54.21 35.66 -9.34
C ALA A 17 55.75 35.76 -9.21
N PRO A 18 56.38 35.26 -8.12
CA PRO A 18 56.91 33.89 -8.19
C PRO A 18 56.96 33.08 -6.86
N SER A 19 56.75 31.76 -7.02
CA SER A 19 57.42 30.57 -6.41
C SER A 19 57.81 30.50 -4.92
N LEU A 20 57.38 29.42 -4.23
CA LEU A 20 58.19 28.21 -3.93
C LEU A 20 57.48 27.17 -3.01
N CYS A 21 57.53 25.89 -3.42
CA CYS A 21 57.63 24.61 -2.66
C CYS A 21 56.96 24.48 -1.26
N THR A 22 56.14 23.45 -0.98
CA THR A 22 56.57 22.04 -0.83
C THR A 22 55.41 20.99 -0.87
N THR A 23 55.66 19.90 -1.64
CA THR A 23 55.34 18.46 -1.42
C THR A 23 53.95 17.90 -1.06
N ARG A 24 53.28 17.33 -2.10
CA ARG A 24 52.68 15.98 -2.32
C ARG A 24 51.65 15.33 -1.34
N SER A 25 50.50 14.95 -1.92
CA SER A 25 50.15 13.52 -2.15
C SER A 25 49.35 13.33 -3.47
N PRO A 26 49.58 12.27 -4.28
CA PRO A 26 48.98 12.10 -5.61
C PRO A 26 47.99 10.92 -5.65
N LEU A 27 46.69 11.18 -5.51
CA LEU A 27 45.66 10.13 -5.73
C LEU A 27 44.31 10.66 -6.27
N GLN A 28 44.08 11.97 -6.35
CA GLN A 28 42.80 12.53 -6.79
C GLN A 28 42.79 13.13 -8.22
N SER A 29 43.95 13.30 -8.87
CA SER A 29 44.01 13.92 -10.21
C SER A 29 43.88 12.92 -11.38
N GLN A 30 44.20 11.64 -11.19
CA GLN A 30 44.08 10.64 -12.26
C GLN A 30 42.62 10.24 -12.55
N GLN A 31 41.75 10.16 -11.53
CA GLN A 31 40.33 9.79 -11.72
C GLN A 31 39.50 10.86 -12.42
N ARG A 32 39.80 12.15 -12.25
CA ARG A 32 39.04 13.23 -12.93
C ARG A 32 39.39 13.33 -14.42
N SER A 33 40.61 12.98 -14.82
CA SER A 33 41.05 13.00 -16.23
C SER A 33 40.46 11.85 -17.06
N SER A 34 40.28 10.66 -16.46
CA SER A 34 39.74 9.48 -17.16
C SER A 34 38.24 9.58 -17.42
N ILE A 35 37.49 10.22 -16.52
CA ILE A 35 36.03 10.41 -16.66
C ILE A 35 35.71 11.44 -17.76
N TRP A 36 36.51 12.51 -17.88
CA TRP A 36 36.35 13.51 -18.95
C TRP A 36 36.71 12.95 -20.33
N GLY A 37 37.79 12.16 -20.42
CA GLY A 37 38.19 11.47 -21.64
C GLY A 37 37.16 10.44 -22.13
N ALA A 38 36.57 9.66 -21.22
CA ALA A 38 35.54 8.68 -21.55
C ALA A 38 34.27 9.31 -22.11
N ARG A 39 33.81 10.44 -21.55
CA ARG A 39 32.60 11.15 -22.03
C ARG A 39 32.80 11.78 -23.42
N HIS A 40 33.99 12.30 -23.70
CA HIS A 40 34.31 12.82 -25.04
C HIS A 40 34.39 11.71 -26.09
N PHE A 41 34.96 10.56 -25.73
CA PHE A 41 35.05 9.39 -26.62
C PHE A 41 33.67 8.78 -26.91
N GLN A 42 32.80 8.72 -25.90
CA GLN A 42 31.43 8.20 -26.04
C GLN A 42 30.58 9.10 -26.95
N ARG A 43 30.70 10.43 -26.84
CA ARG A 43 30.06 11.38 -27.77
C ARG A 43 30.58 11.23 -29.20
N ALA A 44 31.88 10.99 -29.37
CA ALA A 44 32.47 10.74 -30.69
C ALA A 44 31.96 9.42 -31.32
N CYS A 45 31.76 8.36 -30.54
CA CYS A 45 31.21 7.09 -31.01
C CYS A 45 29.72 7.18 -31.40
N VAL A 46 28.92 7.98 -30.68
CA VAL A 46 27.52 8.29 -31.06
C VAL A 46 27.48 9.08 -32.36
N SER A 47 28.34 10.10 -32.53
CA SER A 47 28.40 10.90 -33.77
C SER A 47 28.83 10.11 -35.01
N LYS A 48 29.49 8.97 -34.83
CA LYS A 48 29.94 8.06 -35.89
C LYS A 48 29.04 6.83 -36.06
N GLY A 49 27.86 6.80 -35.44
CA GLY A 49 26.86 5.73 -35.61
C GLY A 49 27.26 4.37 -35.00
N ARG A 50 28.20 4.34 -34.04
CA ARG A 50 28.66 3.09 -33.40
C ARG A 50 27.97 2.77 -32.06
N LEU A 51 27.15 3.69 -31.54
CA LEU A 51 26.32 3.55 -30.34
C LEU A 51 24.97 4.22 -30.60
N ASN A 52 23.87 3.61 -30.13
CA ASN A 52 22.51 4.11 -30.39
C ASN A 52 22.04 5.18 -29.40
N SER A 53 22.69 5.31 -28.23
CA SER A 53 22.39 6.39 -27.26
C SER A 53 23.54 6.68 -26.28
N VAL A 54 23.48 7.81 -25.58
CA VAL A 54 24.48 8.23 -24.57
C VAL A 54 24.40 7.40 -23.27
N ASN A 55 23.41 6.50 -23.14
CA ASN A 55 23.15 5.68 -21.94
C ASN A 55 23.77 4.26 -21.99
N GLU A 56 24.63 3.96 -22.97
CA GLU A 56 25.36 2.69 -23.06
C GLU A 56 26.77 2.81 -22.44
N ARG A 57 27.09 2.03 -21.39
CA ARG A 57 28.41 2.08 -20.72
C ARG A 57 29.47 1.36 -21.54
N VAL A 58 30.58 2.05 -21.83
CA VAL A 58 31.79 1.47 -22.42
C VAL A 58 32.76 1.10 -21.29
N VAL A 59 33.13 -0.19 -21.18
CA VAL A 59 34.17 -0.65 -20.23
C VAL A 59 35.47 -0.84 -21.01
N LEU A 60 36.48 -0.04 -20.70
CA LEU A 60 37.83 -0.21 -21.24
C LEU A 60 38.60 -1.17 -20.33
N LYS A 61 39.09 -2.29 -20.87
CA LYS A 61 40.07 -3.16 -20.22
C LYS A 61 41.42 -3.01 -20.92
N GLU A 62 42.46 -2.69 -20.18
CA GLU A 62 43.83 -2.74 -20.70
C GLU A 62 44.28 -4.20 -20.87
N SER A 63 44.73 -4.53 -22.08
CA SER A 63 45.45 -5.76 -22.39
C SER A 63 46.91 -5.41 -22.66
N ARG A 64 47.84 -6.12 -22.03
CA ARG A 64 49.27 -6.07 -22.34
C ARG A 64 49.53 -6.78 -23.68
N LYS A 65 49.23 -6.11 -24.79
CA LYS A 65 49.88 -6.22 -26.12
C LYS A 65 49.05 -5.44 -27.14
N ASN A 66 49.73 -4.59 -27.89
CA ASN A 66 49.21 -3.63 -28.88
C ASN A 66 47.92 -4.07 -29.62
N GLY A 67 46.79 -3.42 -29.28
CA GLY A 67 45.53 -3.49 -30.02
C GLY A 67 44.30 -3.28 -29.13
N ILE A 68 43.54 -2.21 -29.36
CA ILE A 68 42.25 -1.98 -28.67
C ILE A 68 41.18 -2.81 -29.40
N HIS A 69 40.73 -3.91 -28.81
CA HIS A 69 39.54 -4.65 -29.26
C HIS A 69 38.31 -4.21 -28.47
N CYS A 70 37.28 -3.74 -29.17
CA CYS A 70 36.00 -3.38 -28.59
C CYS A 70 35.07 -4.60 -28.66
N GLN A 71 34.79 -5.23 -27.51
CA GLN A 71 33.80 -6.30 -27.41
C GLN A 71 32.53 -5.72 -26.75
N VAL A 72 31.42 -5.75 -27.46
CA VAL A 72 30.09 -5.41 -26.93
C VAL A 72 29.56 -6.67 -26.25
N SER A 73 29.49 -6.70 -24.92
CA SER A 73 28.79 -7.77 -24.21
C SER A 73 27.30 -7.45 -24.15
N THR A 74 26.50 -8.13 -24.95
CA THR A 74 25.04 -8.06 -24.89
C THR A 74 24.52 -9.00 -23.80
N THR A 75 24.55 -8.55 -22.55
CA THR A 75 23.72 -9.12 -21.46
C THR A 75 22.37 -8.39 -21.32
N ARG A 76 22.07 -7.45 -22.22
CA ARG A 76 20.85 -6.61 -22.18
C ARG A 76 19.66 -7.19 -22.96
N SER A 77 19.87 -8.18 -23.83
CA SER A 77 18.81 -8.70 -24.70
C SER A 77 17.84 -9.62 -23.93
N GLU A 78 18.33 -10.46 -23.02
CA GLU A 78 17.47 -11.32 -22.21
C GLU A 78 16.62 -10.51 -21.22
N SER A 79 17.21 -9.50 -20.57
CA SER A 79 16.47 -8.63 -19.62
C SER A 79 15.40 -7.77 -20.27
N ILE A 80 15.60 -7.31 -21.52
CA ILE A 80 14.60 -6.52 -22.25
C ILE A 80 13.48 -7.42 -22.75
N VAL A 81 13.79 -8.65 -23.19
CA VAL A 81 12.77 -9.62 -23.62
C VAL A 81 11.96 -10.14 -22.43
N GLU A 82 12.57 -10.34 -21.26
CA GLU A 82 11.85 -10.66 -20.01
C GLU A 82 11.01 -9.48 -19.51
N GLN A 83 11.54 -8.24 -19.55
CA GLN A 83 10.74 -7.05 -19.22
C GLN A 83 9.59 -6.84 -20.22
N GLN A 84 9.79 -7.09 -21.52
CA GLN A 84 8.73 -6.96 -22.53
C GLN A 84 7.68 -8.09 -22.45
N LYS A 85 8.09 -9.33 -22.12
CA LYS A 85 7.16 -10.42 -21.83
C LYS A 85 6.37 -10.17 -20.55
N ALA A 86 7.03 -9.75 -19.47
CA ALA A 86 6.36 -9.31 -18.26
C ALA A 86 5.43 -8.11 -18.55
N ASP A 87 5.86 -7.15 -19.39
CA ASP A 87 5.06 -6.00 -19.81
C ASP A 87 3.75 -6.42 -20.47
N GLY A 88 3.74 -7.46 -21.31
CA GLY A 88 2.51 -8.02 -21.89
C GLY A 88 1.50 -8.50 -20.84
N THR A 89 1.96 -9.24 -19.82
CA THR A 89 1.11 -9.98 -18.88
C THR A 89 0.27 -9.11 -17.93
N TYR A 90 0.73 -7.91 -17.56
CA TYR A 90 -0.06 -6.95 -16.75
C TYR A 90 -0.53 -5.71 -17.54
N SER A 91 -0.34 -5.69 -18.86
CA SER A 91 -0.67 -4.53 -19.70
C SER A 91 -2.18 -4.27 -19.86
N SER A 92 -3.02 -5.25 -19.51
CA SER A 92 -4.47 -5.20 -19.69
C SER A 92 -5.22 -4.35 -18.67
N LEU A 93 -4.62 -4.04 -17.51
CA LEU A 93 -5.29 -3.23 -16.50
C LEU A 93 -5.50 -1.79 -16.97
N SER A 94 -6.71 -1.29 -16.75
CA SER A 94 -7.20 0.03 -17.09
C SER A 94 -6.40 1.19 -16.47
N GLN A 95 -6.72 2.41 -16.93
CA GLN A 95 -6.05 3.63 -16.47
C GLN A 95 -6.19 3.84 -14.96
N VAL A 96 -7.37 3.56 -14.39
CA VAL A 96 -7.64 3.69 -12.96
C VAL A 96 -8.01 2.31 -12.43
N CYS A 97 -7.08 1.69 -11.72
CA CYS A 97 -7.23 0.35 -11.18
C CYS A 97 -7.25 0.42 -9.66
N ALA A 98 -8.07 -0.42 -9.02
CA ALA A 98 -8.12 -0.55 -7.57
C ALA A 98 -7.72 -1.95 -7.12
N VAL A 99 -7.11 -2.03 -5.94
CA VAL A 99 -6.81 -3.29 -5.24
C VAL A 99 -7.48 -3.24 -3.87
N LEU A 100 -8.51 -4.06 -3.67
CA LEU A 100 -9.35 -4.09 -2.47
C LEU A 100 -9.31 -5.45 -1.80
N GLY A 101 -9.53 -5.52 -0.49
CA GLY A 101 -9.60 -6.78 0.25
C GLY A 101 -11.02 -7.33 0.20
N SER A 102 -11.16 -8.63 -0.04
CA SER A 102 -12.47 -9.29 -0.14
C SER A 102 -12.88 -10.06 1.12
N GLN A 103 -12.05 -10.09 2.17
CA GLN A 103 -12.30 -10.87 3.38
C GLN A 103 -12.22 -9.97 4.63
N TRP A 104 -11.65 -10.44 5.74
CA TRP A 104 -11.50 -9.72 7.01
C TRP A 104 -10.08 -9.15 7.23
N GLY A 105 -9.40 -8.75 6.16
CA GLY A 105 -8.08 -8.13 6.21
C GLY A 105 -6.92 -9.11 6.11
N ASP A 106 -5.70 -8.57 6.07
CA ASP A 106 -4.45 -9.32 5.98
C ASP A 106 -4.35 -10.31 4.78
N GLU A 107 -5.01 -10.00 3.67
CA GLU A 107 -5.02 -10.83 2.46
C GLU A 107 -3.74 -10.67 1.62
N GLY A 108 -2.86 -9.73 1.97
CA GLY A 108 -1.61 -9.50 1.23
C GLY A 108 -1.72 -8.51 0.07
N LYS A 109 -2.68 -7.58 0.11
CA LYS A 109 -2.86 -6.49 -0.88
C LYS A 109 -1.56 -5.76 -1.20
N GLY A 110 -0.77 -5.42 -0.18
CA GLY A 110 0.48 -4.66 -0.31
C GLY A 110 1.45 -5.28 -1.32
N LYS A 111 1.53 -6.62 -1.41
CA LYS A 111 2.37 -7.30 -2.40
C LYS A 111 1.91 -7.03 -3.83
N LEU A 112 0.61 -7.18 -4.10
CA LEU A 112 0.08 -6.90 -5.44
C LEU A 112 0.22 -5.41 -5.78
N VAL A 113 -0.08 -4.52 -4.84
CA VAL A 113 0.06 -3.07 -5.05
C VAL A 113 1.51 -2.72 -5.36
N ASP A 114 2.48 -3.28 -4.63
CA ASP A 114 3.90 -3.06 -4.88
C ASP A 114 4.35 -3.54 -6.28
N ILE A 115 3.86 -4.70 -6.72
CA ILE A 115 4.14 -5.23 -8.07
C ILE A 115 3.52 -4.33 -9.15
N LEU A 116 2.24 -3.98 -8.99
CA LEU A 116 1.52 -3.15 -9.94
C LEU A 116 2.05 -1.72 -9.97
N ALA A 117 2.46 -1.16 -8.83
CA ALA A 117 2.93 0.22 -8.69
C ALA A 117 4.05 0.57 -9.67
N LYS A 118 4.88 -0.39 -10.11
CA LYS A 118 5.90 -0.21 -11.16
C LYS A 118 5.35 0.35 -12.48
N ARG A 119 4.04 0.22 -12.72
CA ARG A 119 3.36 0.60 -13.97
C ARG A 119 2.39 1.76 -13.84
N TYR A 120 2.24 2.32 -12.64
CA TYR A 120 1.30 3.40 -12.37
C TYR A 120 2.06 4.67 -12.01
N ASP A 121 1.62 5.80 -12.58
CA ASP A 121 2.20 7.11 -12.30
C ASP A 121 1.83 7.60 -10.89
N VAL A 122 0.63 7.22 -10.41
CA VAL A 122 0.09 7.63 -9.12
C VAL A 122 -0.37 6.41 -8.34
N VAL A 123 -0.02 6.33 -7.05
CA VAL A 123 -0.53 5.33 -6.12
C VAL A 123 -1.22 6.03 -4.95
N ALA A 124 -2.53 5.82 -4.79
CA ALA A 124 -3.34 6.57 -3.86
C ALA A 124 -4.03 5.69 -2.82
N ARG A 125 -3.99 6.10 -1.55
CA ARG A 125 -4.79 5.51 -0.48
C ARG A 125 -6.03 6.36 -0.23
N CYS A 126 -7.21 5.76 -0.22
CA CYS A 126 -8.48 6.50 -0.18
C CYS A 126 -9.12 6.58 1.22
N GLN A 127 -8.94 5.58 2.08
CA GLN A 127 -9.68 5.41 3.34
C GLN A 127 -8.81 4.84 4.46
N GLY A 128 -9.35 4.84 5.68
CA GLY A 128 -8.72 4.27 6.88
C GLY A 128 -7.68 5.21 7.49
N GLY A 129 -6.73 4.65 8.22
CA GLY A 129 -5.59 5.36 8.79
C GLY A 129 -4.42 4.42 9.04
N ALA A 130 -3.64 4.66 10.10
CA ALA A 130 -2.48 3.84 10.47
C ALA A 130 -2.84 2.47 11.09
N ASN A 131 -4.09 2.02 10.95
CA ASN A 131 -4.59 0.72 11.41
C ASN A 131 -4.49 -0.37 10.32
N ALA A 132 -4.16 -0.01 9.09
CA ALA A 132 -3.84 -0.93 8.01
C ALA A 132 -2.32 -1.02 7.86
N GLY A 133 -1.75 -2.20 8.10
CA GLY A 133 -0.31 -2.46 7.94
C GLY A 133 -0.04 -3.23 6.67
N HIS A 134 0.77 -2.67 5.77
CA HIS A 134 1.28 -3.38 4.59
C HIS A 134 2.76 -3.69 4.77
N THR A 135 3.07 -4.98 4.78
CA THR A 135 4.45 -5.45 4.72
C THR A 135 4.82 -5.70 3.28
N ILE A 136 5.89 -5.04 2.82
CA ILE A 136 6.44 -5.21 1.48
C ILE A 136 7.95 -5.44 1.57
N TYR A 137 8.52 -6.03 0.53
CA TYR A 137 9.95 -6.33 0.44
C TYR A 137 10.50 -5.65 -0.81
N ASN A 138 11.63 -4.94 -0.68
CA ASN A 138 12.31 -4.41 -1.85
C ASN A 138 13.10 -5.52 -2.59
N ASP A 139 13.76 -5.17 -3.69
CA ASP A 139 14.51 -6.12 -4.52
C ASP A 139 15.71 -6.75 -3.78
N GLU A 140 16.22 -6.08 -2.74
CA GLU A 140 17.28 -6.60 -1.86
C GLU A 140 16.75 -7.49 -0.72
N GLY A 141 15.43 -7.70 -0.64
CA GLY A 141 14.78 -8.47 0.41
C GLY A 141 14.60 -7.71 1.74
N LYS A 142 14.88 -6.40 1.78
CA LYS A 142 14.64 -5.56 2.95
C LYS A 142 13.14 -5.37 3.16
N LYS A 143 12.70 -5.66 4.39
CA LYS A 143 11.30 -5.55 4.83
C LYS A 143 10.94 -4.11 5.18
N PHE A 144 9.82 -3.64 4.65
CA PHE A 144 9.21 -2.35 4.98
C PHE A 144 7.81 -2.57 5.54
N ALA A 145 7.48 -1.88 6.63
CA ALA A 145 6.16 -1.89 7.23
C ALA A 145 5.52 -0.51 7.07
N LEU A 146 4.58 -0.41 6.12
CA LEU A 146 3.86 0.81 5.82
C LEU A 146 2.51 0.83 6.54
N HIS A 147 2.08 2.01 6.95
CA HIS A 147 0.83 2.23 7.67
C HIS A 147 -0.08 3.19 6.92
N VAL A 148 0.30 4.45 6.75
CA VAL A 148 -0.52 5.43 5.99
C VAL A 148 0.08 5.76 4.64
N VAL A 149 1.40 5.62 4.48
CA VAL A 149 2.08 5.86 3.21
C VAL A 149 1.71 4.74 2.22
N PRO A 150 1.25 5.08 0.99
CA PRO A 150 0.96 4.06 -0.02
C PRO A 150 2.20 3.22 -0.37
N SER A 151 1.98 1.93 -0.65
CA SER A 151 3.01 0.93 -0.94
C SER A 151 3.83 1.25 -2.19
N GLY A 152 3.26 2.05 -3.09
CA GLY A 152 3.96 2.57 -4.27
C GLY A 152 5.16 3.47 -3.96
N ILE A 153 5.38 3.88 -2.70
CA ILE A 153 6.50 4.76 -2.34
C ILE A 153 7.87 4.13 -2.64
N LEU A 154 7.95 2.79 -2.70
CA LEU A 154 9.16 2.07 -3.11
C LEU A 154 9.46 2.15 -4.61
N ASN A 155 8.51 2.60 -5.44
CA ASN A 155 8.74 2.83 -6.86
C ASN A 155 9.10 4.29 -7.12
N ASP A 156 10.35 4.54 -7.54
CA ASP A 156 10.87 5.88 -7.75
C ASP A 156 10.10 6.75 -8.76
N ASN A 157 9.37 6.10 -9.67
CA ASN A 157 8.58 6.80 -10.68
C ASN A 157 7.15 7.11 -10.24
N ALA A 158 6.69 6.53 -9.12
CA ALA A 158 5.33 6.74 -8.63
C ALA A 158 5.24 7.94 -7.68
N VAL A 159 4.17 8.70 -7.86
CA VAL A 159 3.72 9.71 -6.90
C VAL A 159 2.68 9.07 -5.96
N CYS A 160 2.90 9.18 -4.66
CA CYS A 160 1.99 8.67 -3.64
C CYS A 160 1.02 9.76 -3.16
N VAL A 161 -0.24 9.39 -2.97
CA VAL A 161 -1.30 10.29 -2.51
C VAL A 161 -2.05 9.69 -1.32
N ILE A 162 -2.16 10.46 -0.24
CA ILE A 162 -3.04 10.18 0.89
C ILE A 162 -4.32 11.01 0.69
N GLY A 163 -5.41 10.33 0.37
CA GLY A 163 -6.70 10.92 0.02
C GLY A 163 -7.44 11.57 1.18
N ASN A 164 -8.50 12.32 0.84
CA ASN A 164 -9.34 13.03 1.81
C ASN A 164 -10.19 12.11 2.70
N GLY A 165 -10.35 10.84 2.33
CA GLY A 165 -11.06 9.86 3.16
C GLY A 165 -10.21 9.29 4.30
N VAL A 166 -8.90 9.53 4.29
CA VAL A 166 -7.95 9.03 5.31
C VAL A 166 -7.99 9.91 6.57
N VAL A 167 -7.80 9.26 7.74
CA VAL A 167 -7.50 9.93 9.01
C VAL A 167 -5.99 9.81 9.30
N VAL A 168 -5.31 10.95 9.45
CA VAL A 168 -3.84 11.02 9.51
C VAL A 168 -3.41 11.35 10.94
N HIS A 169 -2.72 10.42 11.59
CA HIS A 169 -1.99 10.69 12.83
C HIS A 169 -0.65 11.33 12.47
N VAL A 170 -0.54 12.64 12.62
CA VAL A 170 0.62 13.42 12.15
C VAL A 170 1.94 12.99 12.80
N PRO A 171 2.02 12.72 14.11
CA PRO A 171 3.25 12.18 14.71
C PRO A 171 3.66 10.83 14.09
N GLY A 172 2.72 9.89 13.98
CA GLY A 172 2.98 8.56 13.40
C GLY A 172 3.33 8.62 11.91
N PHE A 173 2.75 9.56 11.17
CA PHE A 173 3.14 9.85 9.78
C PHE A 173 4.61 10.23 9.70
N PHE A 174 5.10 11.16 10.53
CA PHE A 174 6.51 11.56 10.49
C PHE A 174 7.46 10.48 11.01
N ASP A 175 7.03 9.61 11.92
CA ASP A 175 7.80 8.42 12.29
C ASP A 175 7.95 7.46 11.11
N GLU A 176 6.87 7.26 10.33
CA GLU A 176 6.90 6.45 9.12
C GLU A 176 7.83 7.05 8.05
N ILE A 177 7.75 8.37 7.81
CA ILE A 177 8.63 9.07 6.87
C ILE A 177 10.11 8.93 7.26
N ARG A 178 10.43 9.16 8.54
CA ARG A 178 11.82 9.01 9.03
C ARG A 178 12.36 7.62 8.76
N ASN A 179 11.59 6.57 9.03
CA ASN A 179 12.00 5.19 8.78
C ASN A 179 12.25 4.91 7.28
N LEU A 180 11.48 5.54 6.39
CA LEU A 180 11.66 5.44 4.94
C LEU A 180 12.91 6.19 4.47
N GLU A 181 13.14 7.39 4.98
CA GLU A 181 14.30 8.22 4.64
C GLU A 181 15.61 7.60 5.15
N GLU A 182 15.62 7.04 6.36
CA GLU A 182 16.75 6.25 6.90
C GLU A 182 17.06 5.02 6.03
N ALA A 183 16.07 4.52 5.30
CA ALA A 183 16.23 3.44 4.35
C ALA A 183 16.58 3.92 2.91
N GLY A 184 16.80 5.22 2.71
CA GLY A 184 17.18 5.81 1.42
C GLY A 184 16.01 6.16 0.49
N ILE A 185 14.77 6.13 0.98
CA ILE A 185 13.58 6.41 0.17
C ILE A 185 13.22 7.89 0.29
N VAL A 186 13.12 8.57 -0.85
CA VAL A 186 12.75 9.99 -0.90
C VAL A 186 11.22 10.13 -0.87
N CYS A 187 10.71 10.77 0.18
CA CYS A 187 9.28 11.01 0.35
C CYS A 187 8.85 12.41 -0.13
N GLU A 188 9.61 13.45 0.21
CA GLU A 188 9.29 14.83 -0.16
C GLU A 188 9.24 15.00 -1.69
N GLY A 189 8.25 15.73 -2.19
CA GLY A 189 8.02 15.94 -3.63
C GLY A 189 7.40 14.74 -4.36
N ARG A 190 7.30 13.58 -3.70
CA ARG A 190 6.65 12.37 -4.23
C ARG A 190 5.47 11.88 -3.42
N LEU A 191 5.35 12.31 -2.18
CA LEU A 191 4.22 11.99 -1.31
C LEU A 191 3.39 13.24 -1.06
N PHE A 192 2.09 13.12 -1.28
CA PHE A 192 1.14 14.20 -1.04
C PHE A 192 0.04 13.80 -0.07
N VAL A 193 -0.35 14.73 0.79
CA VAL A 193 -1.41 14.57 1.79
C VAL A 193 -2.53 15.54 1.46
N SER A 194 -3.75 15.04 1.45
CA SER A 194 -4.93 15.86 1.24
C SER A 194 -5.09 16.91 2.32
N ASP A 195 -5.26 18.17 1.91
CA ASP A 195 -5.70 19.24 2.81
C ASP A 195 -7.11 19.00 3.40
N ARG A 196 -7.88 18.08 2.81
CA ARG A 196 -9.22 17.67 3.28
C ARG A 196 -9.21 16.41 4.16
N ALA A 197 -8.07 15.74 4.33
CA ALA A 197 -7.93 14.62 5.26
C ALA A 197 -8.12 15.11 6.71
N HIS A 198 -8.68 14.26 7.57
CA HIS A 198 -8.87 14.60 8.99
C HIS A 198 -7.61 14.27 9.79
N ILE A 199 -7.33 15.09 10.81
CA ILE A 199 -6.23 14.87 11.74
C ILE A 199 -6.70 13.95 12.86
N LEU A 200 -5.96 12.85 13.03
CA LEU A 200 -6.08 11.98 14.19
C LEU A 200 -5.12 12.50 15.27
N PHE A 201 -5.64 13.09 16.34
CA PHE A 201 -4.85 13.52 17.50
C PHE A 201 -4.63 12.41 18.52
N ASP A 202 -3.64 12.57 19.41
CA ASP A 202 -3.43 11.64 20.51
C ASP A 202 -4.66 11.58 21.45
N LEU A 203 -5.46 12.65 21.51
CA LEU A 203 -6.74 12.65 22.25
C LEU A 203 -7.70 11.55 21.75
N HIS A 204 -7.76 11.32 20.44
CA HIS A 204 -8.63 10.30 19.85
C HIS A 204 -8.18 8.91 20.28
N ARG A 205 -6.87 8.69 20.45
CA ARG A 205 -6.31 7.42 20.93
C ARG A 205 -6.67 7.18 22.39
N SER A 206 -6.60 8.21 23.23
CA SER A 206 -7.04 8.15 24.62
C SER A 206 -8.54 7.83 24.71
N VAL A 207 -9.38 8.51 23.93
CA VAL A 207 -10.83 8.26 23.88
C VAL A 207 -11.15 6.83 23.41
N ASP A 208 -10.43 6.31 22.40
CA ASP A 208 -10.58 4.93 21.92
C ASP A 208 -10.27 3.92 23.04
N ALA A 209 -9.17 4.13 23.77
CA ALA A 209 -8.78 3.27 24.87
C ALA A 209 -9.79 3.31 26.05
N LEU A 210 -10.33 4.50 26.37
CA LEU A 210 -11.34 4.68 27.41
C LEU A 210 -12.66 3.98 27.04
N ARG A 211 -13.13 4.10 25.80
CA ARG A 211 -14.33 3.38 25.33
C ARG A 211 -14.17 1.86 25.43
N GLU A 212 -13.04 1.32 24.98
CA GLU A 212 -12.79 -0.13 25.08
C GLU A 212 -12.75 -0.61 26.55
N ALA A 213 -12.32 0.24 27.49
CA ALA A 213 -12.32 -0.09 28.92
C ALA A 213 -13.74 -0.11 29.52
N GLU A 214 -14.66 0.74 29.04
CA GLU A 214 -16.07 0.76 29.49
C GLU A 214 -16.86 -0.48 29.04
N LEU A 215 -16.49 -1.11 27.91
CA LEU A 215 -17.25 -2.20 27.26
C LEU A 215 -17.12 -3.58 27.94
N ALA A 216 -16.83 -3.64 29.25
CA ALA A 216 -16.66 -4.82 30.10
C ALA A 216 -17.22 -6.17 29.56
N GLY A 217 -16.41 -6.90 28.77
CA GLY A 217 -16.73 -8.24 28.26
C GLY A 217 -17.24 -8.30 26.81
N SER A 218 -17.71 -7.19 26.22
CA SER A 218 -18.12 -7.07 24.81
C SER A 218 -17.14 -6.21 24.02
N MET A 219 -15.84 -6.43 24.21
CA MET A 219 -14.80 -5.69 23.50
C MET A 219 -14.94 -5.89 21.99
N ILE A 220 -14.90 -4.80 21.23
CA ILE A 220 -14.80 -4.87 19.76
C ILE A 220 -13.40 -5.38 19.40
N GLY A 221 -12.39 -5.02 20.21
CA GLY A 221 -11.00 -5.31 19.93
C GLY A 221 -10.40 -4.26 19.01
N THR A 222 -10.67 -2.98 19.29
CA THR A 222 -10.11 -1.89 18.48
C THR A 222 -8.59 -1.91 18.54
N THR A 223 -7.95 -1.29 17.55
CA THR A 223 -6.48 -1.16 17.53
C THR A 223 -5.96 -0.13 18.55
N LYS A 224 -6.86 0.56 19.28
CA LYS A 224 -6.53 1.69 20.18
C LYS A 224 -5.69 2.77 19.49
N ARG A 225 -5.95 2.94 18.19
CA ARG A 225 -5.28 3.90 17.31
C ARG A 225 -6.09 5.17 17.12
N GLY A 226 -7.29 5.29 17.70
CA GLY A 226 -8.11 6.51 17.60
C GLY A 226 -8.88 6.64 16.29
N ILE A 227 -8.97 5.58 15.48
CA ILE A 227 -9.62 5.61 14.16
C ILE A 227 -11.11 5.93 14.32
N GLY A 228 -11.81 5.16 15.16
CA GLY A 228 -13.24 5.35 15.41
C GLY A 228 -13.58 6.73 15.94
N PRO A 229 -12.94 7.20 17.04
CA PRO A 229 -13.19 8.55 17.55
C PRO A 229 -12.88 9.65 16.53
N CYS A 230 -11.84 9.53 15.71
CA CYS A 230 -11.54 10.52 14.67
C CYS A 230 -12.63 10.56 13.58
N TYR A 231 -13.10 9.41 13.10
CA TYR A 231 -14.25 9.34 12.18
C TYR A 231 -15.54 9.84 12.83
N ALA A 232 -15.74 9.63 14.13
CA ALA A 232 -16.86 10.21 14.87
C ALA A 232 -16.81 11.75 14.86
N SER A 233 -15.65 12.35 15.14
CA SER A 233 -15.47 13.81 15.04
C SER A 233 -15.71 14.35 13.62
N LYS A 234 -15.30 13.59 12.60
CA LYS A 234 -15.64 13.89 11.19
C LYS A 234 -17.16 13.90 10.96
N ALA A 235 -17.87 12.87 11.44
CA ALA A 235 -19.32 12.76 11.29
C ALA A 235 -20.09 13.85 12.07
N ILE A 236 -19.61 14.20 13.26
CA ILE A 236 -20.16 15.28 14.10
C ILE A 236 -19.90 16.66 13.47
N ARG A 237 -18.87 16.77 12.63
CA ARG A 237 -18.38 18.00 11.97
C ARG A 237 -17.66 18.96 12.92
N ASN A 238 -17.12 18.44 14.03
CA ASN A 238 -16.20 19.17 14.92
C ASN A 238 -14.72 18.77 14.70
N GLY A 239 -14.46 17.75 13.88
CA GLY A 239 -13.11 17.30 13.56
C GLY A 239 -12.29 18.34 12.79
N ILE A 240 -10.98 18.33 13.03
CA ILE A 240 -10.01 19.23 12.38
C ILE A 240 -9.37 18.52 11.20
N ARG A 241 -9.15 19.25 10.10
CA ARG A 241 -8.53 18.74 8.88
C ARG A 241 -7.12 19.25 8.69
N VAL A 242 -6.34 18.58 7.83
CA VAL A 242 -4.95 18.95 7.52
C VAL A 242 -4.84 20.40 7.04
N GLY A 243 -5.78 20.89 6.24
CA GLY A 243 -5.80 22.26 5.76
C GLY A 243 -5.94 23.31 6.87
N ASP A 244 -6.51 22.96 8.03
CA ASP A 244 -6.63 23.87 9.17
C ASP A 244 -5.26 24.22 9.79
N LEU A 245 -4.21 23.42 9.54
CA LEU A 245 -2.84 23.72 9.98
C LEU A 245 -2.26 24.99 9.35
N ARG A 246 -2.89 25.49 8.27
CA ARG A 246 -2.55 26.80 7.68
C ARG A 246 -3.04 27.99 8.52
N HIS A 247 -3.93 27.74 9.49
CA HIS A 247 -4.63 28.75 10.29
C HIS A 247 -4.46 28.47 11.78
N LEU A 248 -3.21 28.50 12.25
CA LEU A 248 -2.85 28.22 13.65
C LEU A 248 -3.50 29.20 14.65
N ASP A 249 -3.89 30.38 14.19
CA ASP A 249 -4.66 31.39 14.92
C ASP A 249 -6.04 30.88 15.38
N THR A 250 -6.71 30.05 14.56
CA THR A 250 -8.01 29.44 14.90
C THR A 250 -7.92 27.98 15.33
N PHE A 251 -6.73 27.37 15.19
CA PHE A 251 -6.52 25.94 15.43
C PHE A 251 -6.69 25.57 16.91
N LYS A 252 -6.22 26.42 17.83
CA LYS A 252 -6.35 26.20 19.28
C LYS A 252 -7.82 26.11 19.69
N ASP A 253 -8.64 27.07 19.26
CA ASP A 253 -10.07 27.11 19.58
C ASP A 253 -10.80 25.86 19.08
N LYS A 254 -10.47 25.39 17.87
CA LYS A 254 -11.02 24.14 17.32
C LYS A 254 -10.64 22.93 18.16
N LEU A 255 -9.38 22.84 18.61
CA LEU A 255 -8.90 21.73 19.42
C LEU A 255 -9.52 21.74 20.82
N GLU A 256 -9.73 22.92 21.40
CA GLU A 256 -10.48 23.07 22.66
C GLU A 256 -11.90 22.52 22.59
N VAL A 257 -12.59 22.70 21.45
CA VAL A 257 -13.94 22.14 21.25
C VAL A 257 -13.91 20.61 21.30
N LEU A 258 -12.93 19.96 20.66
CA LEU A 258 -12.76 18.51 20.72
C LEU A 258 -12.45 18.01 22.14
N LEU A 259 -11.62 18.75 22.88
CA LEU A 259 -11.27 18.40 24.25
C LEU A 259 -12.46 18.54 25.20
N LYS A 260 -13.26 19.61 25.06
CA LYS A 260 -14.47 19.81 25.85
C LYS A 260 -15.49 18.69 25.60
N ASP A 261 -15.64 18.27 24.35
CA ASP A 261 -16.50 17.11 23.99
C ASP A 261 -16.01 15.82 24.66
N ALA A 262 -14.72 15.50 24.54
CA ALA A 262 -14.12 14.31 25.16
C ALA A 262 -14.24 14.32 26.69
N ALA A 263 -13.90 15.44 27.34
CA ALA A 263 -13.97 15.61 28.79
C ALA A 263 -15.41 15.54 29.33
N SER A 264 -16.40 15.98 28.55
CA SER A 264 -17.81 15.84 28.92
C SER A 264 -18.30 14.39 28.92
N ARG A 265 -17.67 13.52 28.11
CA ARG A 265 -18.04 12.12 27.97
C ARG A 265 -17.29 11.19 28.92
N PHE A 266 -16.02 11.49 29.23
CA PHE A 266 -15.17 10.63 30.05
C PHE A 266 -14.58 11.42 31.22
N SER A 267 -14.96 11.08 32.45
CA SER A 267 -14.52 11.76 33.67
C SER A 267 -13.00 11.71 33.89
N ASP A 268 -12.37 10.62 33.44
CA ASP A 268 -10.93 10.37 33.63
C ASP A 268 -10.08 10.90 32.47
N PHE A 269 -10.70 11.63 31.53
CA PHE A 269 -10.00 12.18 30.39
C PHE A 269 -9.15 13.38 30.80
N THR A 270 -7.84 13.24 30.65
CA THR A 270 -6.85 14.29 30.85
C THR A 270 -6.06 14.48 29.57
N TYR A 271 -5.77 15.73 29.22
CA TYR A 271 -5.03 16.06 28.01
C TYR A 271 -4.31 17.39 28.16
N ASP A 272 -3.04 17.42 27.76
CA ASP A 272 -2.23 18.64 27.76
C ASP A 272 -2.39 19.36 26.41
N LEU A 273 -3.31 20.32 26.38
CA LEU A 273 -3.58 21.12 25.19
C LEU A 273 -2.37 21.97 24.78
N ASP A 274 -1.68 22.60 25.73
CA ASP A 274 -0.60 23.52 25.39
C ASP A 274 0.60 22.75 24.82
N ALA A 275 0.93 21.58 25.38
CA ALA A 275 1.94 20.70 24.80
C ALA A 275 1.55 20.21 23.38
N GLU A 276 0.28 19.87 23.16
CA GLU A 276 -0.19 19.46 21.82
C GLU A 276 -0.09 20.63 20.82
N MET A 277 -0.47 21.84 21.24
CA MET A 277 -0.36 23.04 20.39
C MET A 277 1.09 23.32 20.00
N GLU A 278 2.04 23.22 20.93
CA GLU A 278 3.47 23.41 20.62
C GLU A 278 3.98 22.36 19.62
N ARG A 279 3.58 21.09 19.78
CA ARG A 279 3.92 20.03 18.82
C ARG A 279 3.35 20.32 17.42
N TYR A 280 2.09 20.73 17.35
CA TYR A 280 1.42 20.96 16.07
C TYR A 280 1.87 22.22 15.33
N LYS A 281 2.40 23.23 16.04
CA LYS A 281 3.12 24.36 15.38
C LYS A 281 4.32 23.86 14.58
N VAL A 282 5.12 22.96 15.15
CA VAL A 282 6.26 22.36 14.47
C VAL A 282 5.81 21.45 13.32
N PHE A 283 4.77 20.64 13.55
CA PHE A 283 4.25 19.76 12.51
C PHE A 283 3.61 20.51 11.35
N ALA A 284 2.97 21.65 11.57
CA ALA A 284 2.39 22.46 10.51
C ALA A 284 3.44 22.89 9.48
N GLU A 285 4.60 23.38 9.94
CA GLU A 285 5.72 23.76 9.06
C GLU A 285 6.31 22.56 8.34
N ARG A 286 6.50 21.43 9.03
CA ARG A 286 7.05 20.21 8.43
C ARG A 286 6.11 19.54 7.44
N LEU A 287 4.80 19.63 7.65
CA LEU A 287 3.80 18.97 6.81
C LEU A 287 3.50 19.79 5.55
N LYS A 288 3.70 21.11 5.59
CA LYS A 288 3.48 22.06 4.50
C LYS A 288 3.92 21.57 3.10
N PRO A 289 5.15 21.02 2.87
CA PRO A 289 5.55 20.55 1.54
C PRO A 289 4.78 19.33 1.04
N TYR A 290 4.12 18.57 1.93
CA TYR A 290 3.31 17.41 1.57
C TYR A 290 1.85 17.79 1.25
N ILE A 291 1.36 18.94 1.74
CA ILE A 291 -0.07 19.27 1.65
C ILE A 291 -0.43 19.74 0.23
N THR A 292 -1.43 19.10 -0.40
CA THR A 292 -1.98 19.51 -1.70
C THR A 292 -3.50 19.35 -1.76
N ASP A 293 -4.15 20.02 -2.72
CA ASP A 293 -5.54 19.67 -3.08
C ASP A 293 -5.52 18.36 -3.87
N THR A 294 -5.71 17.25 -3.14
CA THR A 294 -5.65 15.91 -3.74
C THR A 294 -6.81 15.63 -4.67
N VAL A 295 -7.96 16.29 -4.50
CA VAL A 295 -9.11 16.13 -5.40
C VAL A 295 -8.72 16.69 -6.76
N GLN A 296 -8.20 17.92 -6.79
CA GLN A 296 -7.69 18.51 -8.02
C GLN A 296 -6.56 17.66 -8.62
N PHE A 297 -5.56 17.27 -7.81
CA PHE A 297 -4.42 16.47 -8.26
C PHE A 297 -4.83 15.17 -8.97
N ILE A 298 -5.70 14.35 -8.33
CA ILE A 298 -6.13 13.06 -8.88
C ILE A 298 -6.95 13.26 -10.16
N ASN A 299 -7.81 14.27 -10.18
CA ASN A 299 -8.63 14.58 -11.36
C ASN A 299 -7.78 15.10 -12.53
N ASP A 300 -6.75 15.90 -12.26
CA ASP A 300 -5.77 16.36 -13.26
C ASP A 300 -4.92 15.21 -13.80
N ALA A 301 -4.40 14.35 -12.92
CA ALA A 301 -3.67 13.16 -13.32
C ALA A 301 -4.51 12.29 -14.27
N HIS A 302 -5.78 12.04 -13.92
CA HIS A 302 -6.69 11.28 -14.77
C HIS A 302 -6.91 11.96 -16.15
N ARG A 303 -7.15 13.28 -16.18
CA ARG A 303 -7.29 14.05 -17.45
C ARG A 303 -6.05 13.96 -18.32
N GLN A 304 -4.87 14.00 -17.71
CA GLN A 304 -3.56 13.88 -18.36
C GLN A 304 -3.22 12.44 -18.76
N LYS A 305 -4.18 11.50 -18.69
CA LYS A 305 -4.01 10.09 -19.05
C LYS A 305 -2.95 9.36 -18.22
N LYS A 306 -2.64 9.89 -17.03
CA LYS A 306 -1.81 9.20 -16.04
C LYS A 306 -2.52 7.97 -15.51
N ARG A 307 -1.76 6.89 -15.28
CA ARG A 307 -2.26 5.67 -14.67
C ARG A 307 -2.31 5.85 -13.16
N ILE A 308 -3.46 5.54 -12.55
CA ILE A 308 -3.72 5.70 -11.12
C ILE A 308 -4.05 4.34 -10.50
N LEU A 309 -3.24 3.90 -9.54
CA LEU A 309 -3.47 2.70 -8.75
C LEU A 309 -4.03 3.10 -7.39
N ILE A 310 -5.15 2.51 -7.00
CA ILE A 310 -5.79 2.76 -5.72
C ILE A 310 -5.51 1.58 -4.79
N GLU A 311 -4.92 1.90 -3.64
CA GLU A 311 -4.63 0.96 -2.57
C GLU A 311 -5.75 1.01 -1.53
N GLY A 312 -6.54 -0.07 -1.46
CA GLY A 312 -7.53 -0.26 -0.40
C GLY A 312 -6.86 -0.42 0.96
N GLY A 313 -7.37 0.29 1.98
CA GLY A 313 -6.81 0.25 3.34
C GLY A 313 -7.03 -1.09 4.04
N GLN A 314 -8.27 -1.55 4.13
CA GLN A 314 -8.63 -2.83 4.76
C GLN A 314 -9.40 -3.72 3.76
N ALA A 315 -10.43 -4.40 4.20
CA ALA A 315 -11.19 -5.35 3.40
C ALA A 315 -12.68 -5.19 3.65
N THR A 316 -13.49 -5.60 2.68
CA THR A 316 -14.93 -5.29 2.62
C THR A 316 -15.71 -5.92 3.77
N MET A 317 -15.30 -7.07 4.31
CA MET A 317 -16.00 -7.65 5.48
C MET A 317 -15.74 -6.88 6.79
N LEU A 318 -14.83 -5.89 6.76
CA LEU A 318 -14.62 -4.91 7.81
C LEU A 318 -15.24 -3.55 7.48
N ASP A 319 -16.02 -3.44 6.41
CA ASP A 319 -16.68 -2.18 6.04
C ASP A 319 -17.73 -1.77 7.09
N ILE A 320 -17.83 -0.46 7.35
CA ILE A 320 -18.76 0.07 8.34
C ILE A 320 -20.22 -0.23 7.98
N ASP A 321 -20.54 -0.31 6.69
CA ASP A 321 -21.90 -0.54 6.20
C ASP A 321 -22.12 -2.02 5.83
N PHE A 322 -21.13 -2.65 5.20
CA PHE A 322 -21.29 -4.00 4.61
C PHE A 322 -20.61 -5.12 5.40
N GLY A 323 -19.76 -4.79 6.37
CA GLY A 323 -19.05 -5.77 7.16
C GLY A 323 -19.89 -6.41 8.27
N THR A 324 -19.24 -7.23 9.08
CA THR A 324 -19.88 -7.90 10.25
C THR A 324 -20.04 -6.94 11.44
N TYR A 325 -20.85 -5.88 11.28
CA TYR A 325 -21.07 -4.83 12.28
C TYR A 325 -21.60 -5.40 13.62
N PRO A 326 -21.08 -5.03 14.80
CA PRO A 326 -20.19 -3.89 15.07
C PRO A 326 -18.69 -4.21 14.96
N PHE A 327 -18.31 -5.43 14.58
CA PHE A 327 -16.92 -5.88 14.52
C PHE A 327 -16.25 -5.49 13.19
N VAL A 328 -16.28 -4.20 12.90
CA VAL A 328 -15.86 -3.58 11.64
C VAL A 328 -14.98 -2.36 11.91
N THR A 329 -14.39 -1.79 10.86
CA THR A 329 -13.71 -0.50 10.95
C THR A 329 -14.71 0.66 10.82
N SER A 330 -14.27 1.89 11.08
CA SER A 330 -15.11 3.10 10.98
C SER A 330 -15.01 3.79 9.61
N SER A 331 -14.51 3.08 8.61
CA SER A 331 -14.32 3.58 7.24
C SER A 331 -14.97 2.64 6.23
N ASN A 332 -14.98 3.03 4.96
CA ASN A 332 -15.51 2.22 3.85
C ASN A 332 -14.37 1.59 3.02
N PRO A 333 -13.81 0.42 3.40
CA PRO A 333 -12.86 -0.35 2.60
C PRO A 333 -13.46 -1.00 1.33
N SER A 334 -14.72 -0.73 1.00
CA SER A 334 -15.36 -1.07 -0.28
C SER A 334 -15.05 -0.06 -1.41
N ALA A 335 -15.44 -0.39 -2.64
CA ALA A 335 -15.25 0.41 -3.84
C ALA A 335 -15.87 1.82 -3.73
N GLY A 336 -17.00 1.96 -3.05
CA GLY A 336 -17.62 3.28 -2.79
C GLY A 336 -16.69 4.23 -2.01
N GLY A 337 -15.88 3.67 -1.12
CA GLY A 337 -14.87 4.41 -0.36
C GLY A 337 -13.77 5.04 -1.22
N ILE A 338 -13.53 4.51 -2.42
CA ILE A 338 -12.58 5.09 -3.38
C ILE A 338 -13.09 6.46 -3.83
N CYS A 339 -14.34 6.51 -4.28
CA CYS A 339 -14.97 7.73 -4.79
C CYS A 339 -15.03 8.81 -3.72
N THR A 340 -15.53 8.45 -2.53
CA THR A 340 -15.65 9.40 -1.40
C THR A 340 -14.30 9.81 -0.82
N GLY A 341 -13.28 8.95 -0.93
CA GLY A 341 -11.97 9.15 -0.33
C GLY A 341 -10.94 9.86 -1.22
N LEU A 342 -11.18 9.94 -2.54
CA LEU A 342 -10.29 10.60 -3.49
C LEU A 342 -10.96 11.71 -4.31
N GLY A 343 -12.29 11.82 -4.26
CA GLY A 343 -13.03 12.77 -5.10
C GLY A 343 -12.98 12.40 -6.59
N ILE A 344 -12.94 11.10 -6.89
CA ILE A 344 -13.03 10.57 -8.25
C ILE A 344 -14.45 10.12 -8.55
N ALA A 345 -14.93 10.38 -9.77
CA ALA A 345 -16.26 9.96 -10.20
C ALA A 345 -16.33 8.44 -10.41
N PRO A 346 -17.44 7.76 -10.05
CA PRO A 346 -17.56 6.30 -10.20
C PRO A 346 -17.30 5.79 -11.62
N ASN A 347 -17.75 6.52 -12.64
CA ASN A 347 -17.57 6.16 -14.05
C ASN A 347 -16.12 6.25 -14.57
N ARG A 348 -15.16 6.61 -13.71
CA ARG A 348 -13.73 6.62 -14.03
C ARG A 348 -12.98 5.44 -13.44
N LEU A 349 -13.60 4.67 -12.56
CA LEU A 349 -13.04 3.41 -12.09
C LEU A 349 -13.09 2.40 -13.24
N GLY A 350 -11.96 1.75 -13.50
CA GLY A 350 -11.89 0.64 -14.44
C GLY A 350 -11.86 -0.68 -13.68
N ASP A 351 -10.71 -1.31 -13.63
CA ASP A 351 -10.51 -2.62 -13.00
C ASP A 351 -10.47 -2.51 -11.49
N ILE A 352 -11.11 -3.47 -10.84
CA ILE A 352 -11.10 -3.60 -9.39
C ILE A 352 -10.70 -5.04 -9.09
N VAL A 353 -9.46 -5.20 -8.63
CA VAL A 353 -8.91 -6.52 -8.27
C VAL A 353 -9.25 -6.81 -6.81
N GLY A 354 -10.04 -7.86 -6.59
CA GLY A 354 -10.34 -8.38 -5.26
C GLY A 354 -9.22 -9.28 -4.76
N VAL A 355 -8.60 -8.94 -3.64
CA VAL A 355 -7.56 -9.78 -3.01
C VAL A 355 -8.22 -10.70 -2.00
N ALA A 356 -8.26 -11.98 -2.34
CA ALA A 356 -8.77 -13.06 -1.51
C ALA A 356 -7.61 -13.97 -1.12
N LYS A 357 -7.51 -14.33 0.15
CA LYS A 357 -6.60 -15.40 0.58
C LYS A 357 -7.23 -16.76 0.25
N ALA A 358 -6.42 -17.77 -0.07
CA ALA A 358 -6.87 -19.14 -0.36
C ALA A 358 -7.64 -19.80 0.80
N TYR A 359 -7.58 -19.19 1.98
CA TYR A 359 -8.35 -19.52 3.16
C TYR A 359 -8.77 -18.19 3.81
N THR A 360 -9.63 -18.23 4.82
CA THR A 360 -10.01 -17.00 5.52
C THR A 360 -9.18 -16.83 6.79
N THR A 361 -9.00 -15.58 7.20
CA THR A 361 -8.48 -15.25 8.52
C THR A 361 -9.23 -14.07 9.10
N ARG A 362 -9.31 -14.00 10.42
CA ARG A 362 -9.87 -12.84 11.11
C ARG A 362 -9.07 -12.47 12.36
N VAL A 363 -8.92 -11.18 12.58
CA VAL A 363 -8.41 -10.61 13.83
C VAL A 363 -9.58 -10.09 14.65
N GLY A 364 -9.60 -10.40 15.95
CA GLY A 364 -10.62 -9.91 16.88
C GLY A 364 -11.87 -10.80 16.98
N ALA A 365 -12.85 -10.28 17.71
CA ALA A 365 -14.10 -10.96 18.03
C ALA A 365 -15.09 -10.94 16.86
N GLY A 366 -16.20 -11.68 17.02
CA GLY A 366 -17.39 -11.70 16.16
C GLY A 366 -17.59 -13.01 15.38
N PRO A 367 -18.67 -13.11 14.58
CA PRO A 367 -19.05 -14.30 13.83
C PRO A 367 -18.05 -14.71 12.75
N TYR A 368 -17.68 -15.98 12.72
CA TYR A 368 -16.77 -16.51 11.73
C TYR A 368 -17.21 -17.92 11.28
N PRO A 369 -18.07 -18.01 10.25
CA PRO A 369 -18.74 -19.26 9.88
C PRO A 369 -17.79 -20.42 9.58
N THR A 370 -16.69 -20.15 8.88
CA THR A 370 -15.73 -21.18 8.45
C THR A 370 -14.56 -21.40 9.40
N GLU A 371 -14.64 -20.87 10.62
CA GLU A 371 -13.56 -20.97 11.61
C GLU A 371 -13.20 -22.42 11.92
N LEU A 372 -11.89 -22.70 11.96
CA LEU A 372 -11.34 -23.97 12.37
C LEU A 372 -10.82 -23.89 13.80
N PHE A 373 -11.32 -24.80 14.63
CA PHE A 373 -10.87 -24.99 16.01
C PHE A 373 -9.92 -26.18 16.12
N GLY A 374 -9.07 -26.15 17.14
CA GLY A 374 -8.12 -27.25 17.42
C GLY A 374 -6.99 -27.35 16.41
N GLU A 375 -6.48 -28.57 16.22
CA GLU A 375 -5.23 -28.85 15.50
C GLU A 375 -5.23 -28.36 14.05
N GLN A 376 -6.36 -28.47 13.33
CA GLN A 376 -6.45 -28.00 11.94
C GLN A 376 -6.31 -26.48 11.83
N GLY A 377 -6.92 -25.74 12.76
CA GLY A 377 -6.82 -24.29 12.82
C GLY A 377 -5.39 -23.84 13.17
N GLU A 378 -4.74 -24.54 14.12
CA GLU A 378 -3.34 -24.27 14.48
C GLU A 378 -2.37 -24.59 13.34
N ALA A 379 -2.56 -25.70 12.62
CA ALA A 379 -1.74 -26.07 11.47
C ALA A 379 -1.83 -25.02 10.36
N LEU A 380 -3.04 -24.56 10.02
CA LEU A 380 -3.25 -23.50 9.04
C LEU A 380 -2.63 -22.17 9.49
N ARG A 381 -2.78 -21.82 10.77
CA ARG A 381 -2.18 -20.61 11.35
C ARG A 381 -0.65 -20.65 11.27
N ALA A 382 -0.04 -21.77 11.64
CA ALA A 382 1.40 -21.95 11.63
C ALA A 382 1.97 -21.88 10.21
N ALA A 383 1.37 -22.62 9.28
CA ALA A 383 1.79 -22.62 7.87
C ALA A 383 1.65 -21.23 7.22
N GLY A 384 0.55 -20.52 7.52
CA GLY A 384 0.29 -19.18 7.01
C GLY A 384 1.02 -18.04 7.73
N GLN A 385 1.75 -18.33 8.82
CA GLN A 385 2.32 -17.34 9.74
C GLN A 385 1.29 -16.29 10.18
N GLU A 386 0.11 -16.75 10.59
CA GLU A 386 -1.04 -15.88 10.84
C GLU A 386 -1.02 -15.26 12.24
N TYR A 387 -0.08 -14.32 12.40
CA TYR A 387 0.11 -13.51 13.59
C TYR A 387 0.18 -12.02 13.23
N GLY A 388 -0.36 -11.17 14.10
CA GLY A 388 -0.29 -9.72 13.92
C GLY A 388 1.15 -9.21 13.94
N THR A 389 1.56 -8.42 12.95
CA THR A 389 2.96 -7.95 12.81
C THR A 389 3.41 -7.02 13.93
N THR A 390 2.49 -6.22 14.48
CA THR A 390 2.79 -5.28 15.58
C THR A 390 2.45 -5.88 16.95
N THR A 391 1.33 -6.61 17.05
CA THR A 391 0.80 -7.07 18.33
C THR A 391 1.20 -8.51 18.69
N GLY A 392 1.66 -9.30 17.71
CA GLY A 392 1.93 -10.73 17.86
C GLY A 392 0.69 -11.60 18.09
N ARG A 393 -0.52 -11.02 18.07
CA ARG A 393 -1.76 -11.77 18.37
C ARG A 393 -2.04 -12.83 17.30
N PRO A 394 -2.40 -14.07 17.68
CA PRO A 394 -2.79 -15.11 16.72
C PRO A 394 -4.08 -14.71 16.02
N ARG A 395 -4.15 -14.95 14.71
CA ARG A 395 -5.40 -14.77 13.95
C ARG A 395 -6.24 -16.02 14.02
N ARG A 396 -7.56 -15.85 14.06
CA ARG A 396 -8.52 -16.93 13.81
C ARG A 396 -8.40 -17.34 12.34
N CYS A 397 -8.40 -18.64 12.07
CA CYS A 397 -8.16 -19.20 10.73
C CYS A 397 -9.29 -20.16 10.38
N GLY A 398 -9.62 -20.25 9.09
CA GLY A 398 -10.77 -21.01 8.63
C GLY A 398 -10.72 -21.28 7.14
N TRP A 399 -11.59 -22.15 6.65
CA TRP A 399 -11.69 -22.45 5.22
C TRP A 399 -12.12 -21.22 4.40
N LEU A 400 -11.88 -21.26 3.08
CA LEU A 400 -12.39 -20.20 2.21
C LEU A 400 -13.91 -20.19 2.24
N ASP A 401 -14.47 -19.01 2.51
CA ASP A 401 -15.90 -18.76 2.58
C ASP A 401 -16.37 -18.15 1.26
N ILE A 402 -17.03 -18.96 0.44
CA ILE A 402 -17.50 -18.57 -0.89
C ILE A 402 -18.74 -17.67 -0.78
N VAL A 403 -19.59 -17.88 0.23
CA VAL A 403 -20.77 -17.03 0.45
C VAL A 403 -20.35 -15.60 0.75
N ALA A 404 -19.39 -15.42 1.67
CA ALA A 404 -18.81 -14.11 1.97
C ALA A 404 -18.05 -13.53 0.76
N LEU A 405 -17.26 -14.34 0.04
CA LEU A 405 -16.52 -13.86 -1.12
C LEU A 405 -17.46 -13.35 -2.22
N LYS A 406 -18.52 -14.10 -2.58
CA LYS A 406 -19.55 -13.67 -3.55
C LYS A 406 -20.20 -12.36 -3.14
N PHE A 407 -20.60 -12.23 -1.88
CA PHE A 407 -21.15 -10.99 -1.34
C PHE A 407 -20.23 -9.80 -1.56
N THR A 408 -18.93 -9.95 -1.30
CA THR A 408 -17.97 -8.86 -1.57
C THR A 408 -17.69 -8.62 -3.06
N CYS A 409 -17.83 -9.64 -3.91
CA CYS A 409 -17.75 -9.48 -5.36
C CYS A 409 -18.89 -8.58 -5.85
N ASP A 410 -20.11 -8.83 -5.37
CA ASP A 410 -21.30 -8.04 -5.74
C ASP A 410 -21.20 -6.58 -5.27
N ILE A 411 -20.72 -6.35 -4.04
CA ILE A 411 -20.56 -4.99 -3.48
C ILE A 411 -19.56 -4.15 -4.28
N ASN A 412 -18.43 -4.77 -4.66
CA ASN A 412 -17.31 -4.03 -5.22
C ASN A 412 -17.26 -4.05 -6.75
N GLY A 413 -18.00 -4.96 -7.40
CA GLY A 413 -17.90 -5.17 -8.84
C GLY A 413 -16.49 -5.57 -9.26
N PHE A 414 -15.89 -6.56 -8.59
CA PHE A 414 -14.54 -7.03 -8.94
C PHE A 414 -14.47 -7.48 -10.40
N THR A 415 -13.40 -7.10 -11.09
CA THR A 415 -13.14 -7.54 -12.48
C THR A 415 -12.28 -8.80 -12.52
N SER A 416 -11.43 -8.99 -11.50
CA SER A 416 -10.64 -10.20 -11.31
C SER A 416 -10.26 -10.40 -9.84
N ILE A 417 -9.80 -11.61 -9.51
CA ILE A 417 -9.32 -11.98 -8.19
C ILE A 417 -7.79 -12.18 -8.18
N ASN A 418 -7.17 -11.72 -7.11
CA ASN A 418 -5.84 -12.15 -6.68
C ASN A 418 -5.97 -13.14 -5.52
N LEU A 419 -5.77 -14.43 -5.80
CA LEU A 419 -5.82 -15.51 -4.82
C LEU A 419 -4.46 -15.67 -4.15
N THR A 420 -4.32 -15.22 -2.91
CA THR A 420 -3.03 -15.20 -2.21
C THR A 420 -2.84 -16.40 -1.28
N LYS A 421 -1.58 -16.68 -0.95
CA LYS A 421 -1.18 -17.72 0.01
C LYS A 421 -1.68 -19.12 -0.37
N LEU A 422 -1.72 -19.44 -1.66
CA LEU A 422 -2.06 -20.78 -2.11
C LEU A 422 -1.03 -21.80 -1.62
N ASP A 423 0.24 -21.38 -1.50
CA ASP A 423 1.35 -22.19 -1.00
C ASP A 423 1.15 -22.77 0.40
N VAL A 424 0.31 -22.11 1.22
CA VAL A 424 0.00 -22.55 2.58
C VAL A 424 -0.71 -23.91 2.62
N PHE A 425 -1.41 -24.29 1.55
CA PHE A 425 -2.06 -25.60 1.45
C PHE A 425 -1.14 -26.72 0.97
N SER A 426 0.13 -26.45 0.67
CA SER A 426 1.09 -27.50 0.35
C SER A 426 1.24 -28.45 1.56
N GLY A 427 0.99 -29.74 1.34
CA GLY A 427 0.99 -30.77 2.39
C GLY A 427 -0.38 -31.04 3.02
N PHE A 428 -1.44 -30.33 2.63
CA PHE A 428 -2.81 -30.60 3.10
C PHE A 428 -3.45 -31.69 2.22
N GLY A 429 -4.05 -32.71 2.84
CA GLY A 429 -4.67 -33.82 2.10
C GLY A 429 -6.05 -33.51 1.51
N LYS A 430 -6.88 -32.76 2.25
CA LYS A 430 -8.25 -32.39 1.86
C LYS A 430 -8.48 -30.93 2.19
N LEU A 431 -9.09 -30.21 1.26
CA LEU A 431 -9.46 -28.81 1.39
C LEU A 431 -10.98 -28.68 1.39
N LYS A 432 -11.51 -27.63 2.01
CA LYS A 432 -12.94 -27.35 1.99
C LYS A 432 -13.23 -25.92 1.54
N LEU A 433 -14.36 -25.75 0.87
CA LEU A 433 -14.97 -24.47 0.52
C LEU A 433 -16.33 -24.37 1.20
N GLY A 434 -16.59 -23.29 1.94
CA GLY A 434 -17.92 -23.02 2.49
C GLY A 434 -18.82 -22.44 1.41
N VAL A 435 -19.67 -23.26 0.79
CA VAL A 435 -20.41 -22.91 -0.43
C VAL A 435 -21.83 -22.43 -0.18
N ALA A 436 -22.41 -22.75 0.98
CA ALA A 436 -23.72 -22.28 1.41
C ALA A 436 -23.80 -22.26 2.94
N TYR A 437 -24.80 -21.55 3.46
CA TYR A 437 -25.10 -21.51 4.89
C TYR A 437 -26.48 -22.13 5.13
N LYS A 438 -26.56 -23.04 6.10
CA LYS A 438 -27.82 -23.54 6.62
C LYS A 438 -28.19 -22.75 7.87
N ILE A 439 -29.23 -21.91 7.77
CA ILE A 439 -29.70 -21.09 8.88
C ILE A 439 -30.53 -21.92 9.89
N PRO A 440 -30.81 -21.42 11.11
CA PRO A 440 -31.51 -22.20 12.14
C PRO A 440 -32.88 -22.75 11.74
N SER A 441 -33.58 -22.12 10.79
CA SER A 441 -34.84 -22.63 10.21
C SER A 441 -34.66 -23.93 9.40
N GLY A 442 -33.42 -24.29 9.06
CA GLY A 442 -33.08 -25.42 8.20
C GLY A 442 -32.98 -25.08 6.71
N GLU A 443 -33.30 -23.85 6.33
CA GLU A 443 -33.13 -23.34 4.96
C GLU A 443 -31.65 -23.17 4.60
N SER A 444 -31.27 -23.55 3.38
CA SER A 444 -29.95 -23.31 2.81
C SER A 444 -29.97 -22.02 2.00
N ILE A 445 -29.05 -21.10 2.31
CA ILE A 445 -28.91 -19.78 1.69
C ILE A 445 -27.50 -19.61 1.11
N GLN A 446 -27.42 -18.83 0.04
CA GLN A 446 -26.16 -18.47 -0.64
C GLN A 446 -25.87 -16.97 -0.58
N TYR A 447 -26.58 -16.23 0.27
CA TYR A 447 -26.34 -14.82 0.55
C TYR A 447 -25.78 -14.66 1.95
N PHE A 448 -25.04 -13.56 2.18
CA PHE A 448 -24.47 -13.25 3.48
C PHE A 448 -25.52 -12.60 4.39
N PRO A 449 -25.86 -13.19 5.56
CA PRO A 449 -26.83 -12.61 6.48
C PRO A 449 -26.35 -11.28 7.08
N SER A 450 -27.24 -10.28 7.13
CA SER A 450 -26.97 -9.02 7.84
C SER A 450 -27.16 -9.13 9.36
N ASP A 451 -27.99 -10.06 9.82
CA ASP A 451 -28.21 -10.32 11.25
C ASP A 451 -27.08 -11.18 11.81
N LEU A 452 -26.34 -10.64 12.78
CA LEU A 452 -25.23 -11.35 13.43
C LEU A 452 -25.67 -12.60 14.17
N SER A 453 -26.82 -12.58 14.83
CA SER A 453 -27.31 -13.74 15.58
C SER A 453 -27.61 -14.90 14.63
N VAL A 454 -28.12 -14.59 13.43
CA VAL A 454 -28.28 -15.57 12.35
C VAL A 454 -26.90 -16.05 11.89
N LEU A 455 -25.98 -15.13 11.59
CA LEU A 455 -24.64 -15.45 11.09
C LEU A 455 -23.82 -16.30 12.08
N GLU A 456 -23.93 -16.06 13.39
CA GLU A 456 -23.27 -16.87 14.44
C GLU A 456 -23.85 -18.28 14.54
N SER A 457 -25.10 -18.45 14.14
CA SER A 457 -25.83 -19.71 14.28
C SER A 457 -25.84 -20.56 13.00
N VAL A 458 -25.26 -20.07 11.90
CA VAL A 458 -25.27 -20.83 10.64
C VAL A 458 -24.44 -22.09 10.74
N LYS A 459 -24.89 -23.14 10.06
CA LYS A 459 -24.08 -24.31 9.77
C LYS A 459 -23.59 -24.21 8.34
N VAL A 460 -22.27 -24.15 8.15
CA VAL A 460 -21.68 -24.08 6.81
C VAL A 460 -21.84 -25.41 6.11
N GLU A 461 -22.33 -25.36 4.87
CA GLU A 461 -22.33 -26.49 3.94
C GLU A 461 -21.04 -26.43 3.12
N TYR A 462 -20.22 -27.47 3.23
CA TYR A 462 -18.89 -27.52 2.65
C TYR A 462 -18.85 -28.37 1.39
N GLU A 463 -18.13 -27.90 0.38
CA GLU A 463 -17.62 -28.72 -0.71
C GLU A 463 -16.19 -29.14 -0.40
N GLU A 464 -15.86 -30.43 -0.57
CA GLU A 464 -14.54 -30.98 -0.31
C GLU A 464 -13.76 -31.19 -1.62
N LEU A 465 -12.51 -30.74 -1.64
CA LEU A 465 -11.61 -30.84 -2.78
C LEU A 465 -10.33 -31.59 -2.36
N PRO A 466 -9.69 -32.34 -3.28
CA PRO A 466 -8.39 -32.93 -2.99
C PRO A 466 -7.36 -31.81 -2.78
N GLY A 467 -6.50 -31.97 -1.78
CA GLY A 467 -5.31 -31.13 -1.62
C GLY A 467 -4.11 -31.67 -2.41
N TRP A 468 -2.94 -31.14 -2.12
CA TRP A 468 -1.67 -31.52 -2.78
C TRP A 468 -0.54 -31.56 -1.76
N THR A 469 0.52 -32.32 -2.06
CA THR A 469 1.68 -32.48 -1.16
C THR A 469 2.92 -31.73 -1.66
N GLU A 470 2.93 -31.36 -2.93
CA GLU A 470 4.02 -30.67 -3.60
C GLU A 470 4.20 -29.23 -3.10
N ASP A 471 5.44 -28.79 -2.90
CA ASP A 471 5.76 -27.39 -2.66
C ASP A 471 5.62 -26.58 -3.95
N ILE A 472 4.71 -25.62 -3.95
CA ILE A 472 4.42 -24.76 -5.12
C ILE A 472 5.14 -23.40 -5.07
N SER A 473 5.97 -23.15 -4.05
CA SER A 473 6.50 -21.80 -3.78
C SER A 473 7.45 -21.24 -4.86
N SER A 474 8.06 -22.13 -5.64
CA SER A 474 8.96 -21.80 -6.74
C SER A 474 8.27 -21.71 -8.11
N ILE A 475 6.98 -22.06 -8.20
CA ILE A 475 6.23 -22.11 -9.46
C ILE A 475 5.93 -20.70 -9.97
N ARG A 476 6.07 -20.48 -11.29
CA ARG A 476 5.87 -19.17 -11.95
C ARG A 476 4.88 -19.20 -13.12
N GLN A 477 4.49 -20.37 -13.60
CA GLN A 477 3.49 -20.52 -14.66
C GLN A 477 2.30 -21.35 -14.16
N TYR A 478 1.08 -20.96 -14.54
CA TYR A 478 -0.14 -21.62 -14.08
C TYR A 478 -0.17 -23.12 -14.40
N LYS A 479 0.22 -23.49 -15.62
CA LYS A 479 0.24 -24.88 -16.10
C LYS A 479 1.17 -25.81 -15.29
N ASP A 480 2.14 -25.24 -14.57
CA ASP A 480 3.12 -25.99 -13.81
C ASP A 480 2.61 -26.30 -12.38
N LEU A 481 1.47 -25.71 -11.97
CA LEU A 481 0.81 -26.05 -10.70
C LEU A 481 0.33 -27.50 -10.70
N PRO A 482 0.29 -28.19 -9.53
CA PRO A 482 -0.36 -29.49 -9.41
C PRO A 482 -1.83 -29.42 -9.86
N ALA A 483 -2.34 -30.50 -10.47
CA ALA A 483 -3.72 -30.54 -10.98
C ALA A 483 -4.77 -30.23 -9.88
N ALA A 484 -4.53 -30.66 -8.64
CA ALA A 484 -5.41 -30.34 -7.51
C ALA A 484 -5.40 -28.84 -7.15
N ALA A 485 -4.24 -28.17 -7.27
CA ALA A 485 -4.13 -26.73 -7.06
C ALA A 485 -4.81 -25.94 -8.18
N GLN A 486 -4.67 -26.39 -9.44
CA GLN A 486 -5.40 -25.82 -10.58
C GLN A 486 -6.91 -25.96 -10.39
N ALA A 487 -7.39 -27.16 -10.05
CA ALA A 487 -8.80 -27.43 -9.79
C ALA A 487 -9.35 -26.59 -8.62
N TYR A 488 -8.55 -26.32 -7.59
CA TYR A 488 -8.94 -25.44 -6.50
C TYR A 488 -9.20 -24.00 -6.98
N VAL A 489 -8.30 -23.47 -7.82
CA VAL A 489 -8.44 -22.14 -8.43
C VAL A 489 -9.65 -22.08 -9.34
N GLU A 490 -9.79 -23.05 -10.26
CA GLU A 490 -10.89 -23.11 -11.23
C GLU A 490 -12.24 -23.25 -10.53
N ARG A 491 -12.30 -24.02 -9.43
CA ARG A 491 -13.54 -24.16 -8.68
C ARG A 491 -13.96 -22.87 -8.00
N ILE A 492 -13.01 -22.08 -7.50
CA ILE A 492 -13.31 -20.75 -6.97
C ILE A 492 -13.88 -19.85 -8.08
N GLU A 493 -13.26 -19.84 -9.26
CA GLU A 493 -13.72 -19.07 -10.41
C GLU A 493 -15.16 -19.44 -10.83
N GLU A 494 -15.47 -20.73 -10.92
CA GLU A 494 -16.83 -21.21 -11.23
C GLU A 494 -17.85 -20.74 -10.20
N LEU A 495 -17.51 -20.80 -8.91
CA LEU A 495 -18.44 -20.48 -7.83
C LEU A 495 -18.74 -18.98 -7.71
N ILE A 496 -17.75 -18.13 -7.98
CA ILE A 496 -17.89 -16.67 -7.88
C ILE A 496 -18.22 -16.00 -9.23
N GLY A 497 -18.01 -16.71 -10.35
CA GLY A 497 -18.25 -16.19 -11.70
C GLY A 497 -17.23 -15.14 -12.17
N LEU A 498 -16.04 -15.08 -11.56
CA LEU A 498 -14.97 -14.13 -11.88
C LEU A 498 -13.63 -14.86 -12.04
N PRO A 499 -12.76 -14.38 -12.95
CA PRO A 499 -11.45 -14.98 -13.15
C PRO A 499 -10.49 -14.69 -11.97
N VAL A 500 -9.68 -15.68 -11.61
CA VAL A 500 -8.52 -15.54 -10.74
C VAL A 500 -7.32 -15.22 -11.63
N GLN A 501 -7.00 -13.94 -11.76
CA GLN A 501 -5.93 -13.45 -12.63
C GLN A 501 -4.55 -13.55 -11.96
N PHE A 502 -4.48 -13.42 -10.64
CA PHE A 502 -3.22 -13.45 -9.89
C PHE A 502 -3.25 -14.55 -8.83
N ILE A 503 -2.18 -15.30 -8.70
CA ILE A 503 -2.07 -16.40 -7.73
C ILE A 503 -0.76 -16.25 -6.95
N GLY A 504 -0.87 -15.98 -5.65
CA GLY A 504 0.26 -15.87 -4.75
C GLY A 504 0.70 -17.23 -4.23
N VAL A 505 1.94 -17.59 -4.51
CA VAL A 505 2.60 -18.84 -4.06
C VAL A 505 3.78 -18.55 -3.13
N GLY A 506 3.68 -17.50 -2.32
CA GLY A 506 4.71 -17.17 -1.34
C GLY A 506 4.81 -15.68 -1.04
N PRO A 507 5.65 -15.29 -0.07
CA PRO A 507 5.74 -13.91 0.41
C PRO A 507 6.59 -12.99 -0.48
N GLY A 508 7.55 -13.54 -1.24
CA GLY A 508 8.46 -12.75 -2.07
C GLY A 508 7.77 -12.09 -3.28
N ARG A 509 8.33 -10.99 -3.79
CA ARG A 509 7.80 -10.22 -4.92
C ARG A 509 7.54 -11.08 -6.16
N GLU A 510 8.51 -11.92 -6.52
CA GLU A 510 8.45 -12.81 -7.68
C GLU A 510 7.53 -14.04 -7.50
N ALA A 511 7.07 -14.32 -6.28
CA ALA A 511 6.22 -15.48 -5.98
C ALA A 511 4.74 -15.22 -6.33
N LEU A 512 4.49 -14.73 -7.54
CA LEU A 512 3.16 -14.43 -8.06
C LEU A 512 3.04 -15.01 -9.47
N ILE A 513 2.07 -15.89 -9.68
CA ILE A 513 1.70 -16.39 -10.99
C ILE A 513 0.63 -15.46 -11.56
N VAL A 514 0.75 -15.09 -12.83
CA VAL A 514 -0.33 -14.43 -13.57
C VAL A 514 -0.98 -15.46 -14.48
N LYS A 515 -2.29 -15.61 -14.36
CA LYS A 515 -3.12 -16.47 -15.20
C LYS A 515 -3.73 -15.59 -16.30
N GLU A 516 -3.50 -15.99 -17.56
CA GLU A 516 -4.02 -15.29 -18.75
C GLU A 516 -5.50 -15.52 -18.98
#